data_AF-A0A812MPD6-F1
#
_entry.id   AF-A0A812MPD6-F1
#
_cell.length_a   1.000
_cell.length_b   1.000
_cell.length_c   1.000
_cell.angle_alpha   90.00
_cell.angle_beta   90.00
_cell.angle_gamma   90.00
#
_symmetry.space_group_name_H-M   'P 1'
#
loop_
_entity.id
_entity.type
_entity.pdbx_description
1 polymer ?
#
loop_
_entity_poly.entity_id
_entity_poly.type
_entity_poly.pdbx_seq_one_letter_code
_entity_poly.pdbx_strand_id
1 'polypeptide(L)'
;MPSLYHASASQNRSSIESSGLRPNPGRLGNHVYATFTEGQARKIADHYEQRTGRPQDVWRFDVPTSGLQKVEEHPSWAGMSSFKEVCVDHVPAHQLRRVSGSSSGGGLKCPQCHVNPAEDGEACFQCYIKRAVEVMIARNSNR
;
A
#
# COMPACT_ATOMS: atom_id res chain seq x y z
N MET A 1 -8.40 -6.72 -9.04
CA MET A 1 -7.74 -5.43 -8.72
C MET A 1 -7.40 -5.46 -7.25
N PRO A 2 -6.12 -5.52 -6.86
CA PRO A 2 -5.73 -5.31 -5.46
C PRO A 2 -6.10 -3.90 -4.99
N SER A 3 -6.56 -3.80 -3.74
CA SER A 3 -6.58 -2.54 -3.00
C SER A 3 -5.18 -2.25 -2.46
N LEU A 4 -4.73 -1.01 -2.63
CA LEU A 4 -3.45 -0.50 -2.14
C LEU A 4 -3.68 0.68 -1.20
N TYR A 5 -2.73 0.88 -0.30
CA TYR A 5 -2.80 1.89 0.75
C TYR A 5 -1.54 2.75 0.76
N HIS A 6 -1.71 4.07 0.89
CA HIS A 6 -0.62 5.03 0.91
C HIS A 6 -0.78 5.98 2.10
N ALA A 7 0.28 6.17 2.87
CA ALA A 7 0.34 7.17 3.93
C ALA A 7 0.92 8.48 3.40
N SER A 8 0.30 9.61 3.71
CA SER A 8 0.80 10.93 3.36
C SER A 8 0.49 11.95 4.44
N ALA A 9 1.31 13.00 4.55
CA ALA A 9 1.09 14.07 5.50
C ALA A 9 -0.25 14.78 5.21
N SER A 10 -1.05 15.04 6.25
CA SER A 10 -2.37 15.66 6.11
C SER A 10 -2.32 17.05 5.44
N GLN A 11 -1.18 17.74 5.52
CA GLN A 11 -0.94 19.00 4.82
C GLN A 11 -1.03 18.87 3.28
N ASN A 12 -0.76 17.66 2.74
CA ASN A 12 -0.83 17.39 1.31
C ASN A 12 -2.26 17.07 0.85
N ARG A 13 -3.21 16.94 1.78
CA ARG A 13 -4.58 16.46 1.51
C ARG A 13 -5.25 17.20 0.37
N SER A 14 -5.31 18.54 0.40
CA SER A 14 -5.95 19.32 -0.65
C SER A 14 -5.29 19.14 -2.02
N SER A 15 -3.97 18.94 -2.05
CA SER A 15 -3.22 18.64 -3.29
C SER A 15 -3.57 17.25 -3.82
N ILE A 16 -3.66 16.25 -2.93
CA ILE A 16 -4.01 14.88 -3.29
C ILE A 16 -5.47 14.80 -3.77
N GLU A 17 -6.40 15.50 -3.11
CA GLU A 17 -7.81 15.54 -3.49
C GLU A 17 -8.04 16.24 -4.84
N SER A 18 -7.19 17.20 -5.19
CA SER A 18 -7.29 17.92 -6.47
C SER A 18 -6.52 17.24 -7.62
N SER A 19 -5.35 16.67 -7.35
CA SER A 19 -4.40 16.21 -8.37
C SER A 19 -4.05 14.72 -8.32
N GLY A 20 -4.49 14.01 -7.27
CA GLY A 20 -4.13 12.62 -7.03
C GLY A 20 -2.74 12.44 -6.43
N LEU A 21 -2.30 11.18 -6.33
CA LEU A 21 -0.95 10.83 -5.89
C LEU A 21 0.00 10.84 -7.08
N ARG A 22 1.11 11.55 -6.95
CA ARG A 22 2.14 11.68 -7.99
C ARG A 22 3.41 10.94 -7.60
N PRO A 23 4.17 10.41 -8.58
CA PRO A 23 5.46 9.81 -8.31
C PRO A 23 6.39 10.75 -7.57
N ASN A 24 7.15 10.21 -6.62
CA ASN A 24 8.24 10.93 -5.96
C ASN A 24 9.50 10.04 -5.93
N PRO A 25 10.72 10.60 -5.96
CA PRO A 25 11.94 9.81 -5.84
C PRO A 25 11.99 9.05 -4.51
N GLY A 26 12.32 7.77 -4.58
CA GLY A 26 12.55 6.90 -3.44
C GLY A 26 13.48 5.73 -3.78
N ARG A 27 13.52 4.72 -2.91
CA ARG A 27 14.44 3.57 -2.99
C ARG A 27 14.39 2.84 -4.34
N LEU A 28 13.21 2.79 -4.95
CA LEU A 28 12.94 1.99 -6.15
C LEU A 28 12.78 2.81 -7.44
N GLY A 29 13.08 4.11 -7.39
CA GLY A 29 12.91 5.05 -8.51
C GLY A 29 11.89 6.13 -8.21
N ASN A 30 11.29 6.71 -9.25
CA ASN A 30 10.28 7.75 -9.12
C ASN A 30 8.88 7.13 -9.23
N HIS A 31 8.24 6.85 -8.10
CA HIS A 31 6.95 6.13 -8.04
C HIS A 31 6.06 6.64 -6.89
N VAL A 32 4.79 6.27 -6.91
CA VAL A 32 3.93 6.28 -5.73
C VAL A 32 4.12 4.95 -5.01
N TYR A 33 4.57 5.04 -3.76
CA TYR A 33 4.82 3.88 -2.90
C TYR A 33 3.58 3.55 -2.08
N ALA A 34 3.16 2.30 -2.10
CA ALA A 34 1.97 1.83 -1.41
C ALA A 34 2.18 0.45 -0.78
N THR A 35 1.28 0.06 0.11
CA THR A 35 1.26 -1.25 0.76
C THR A 35 -0.01 -2.00 0.40
N PHE A 36 0.03 -3.33 0.46
CA PHE A 36 -1.16 -4.16 0.20
C PHE A 36 -2.18 -4.12 1.33
N THR A 37 -1.77 -3.70 2.53
CA THR A 37 -2.65 -3.67 3.71
C THR A 37 -2.75 -2.26 4.28
N GLU A 38 -3.92 -1.95 4.81
CA GLU A 38 -4.17 -0.71 5.56
C GLU A 38 -3.30 -0.64 6.81
N GLY A 39 -3.15 -1.76 7.53
CA GLY A 39 -2.35 -1.83 8.76
C GLY A 39 -0.88 -1.44 8.55
N GLN A 40 -0.27 -1.85 7.42
CA GLN A 40 1.08 -1.41 7.07
C GLN A 40 1.12 0.10 6.80
N ALA A 41 0.19 0.63 6.00
CA ALA A 41 0.14 2.07 5.73
C ALA A 41 -0.09 2.89 7.01
N ARG A 42 -0.90 2.39 7.95
CA ARG A 42 -1.09 3.02 9.27
C ARG A 42 0.19 3.01 10.10
N LYS A 43 0.90 1.89 10.20
CA LYS A 43 2.20 1.84 10.90
C LYS A 43 3.22 2.81 10.30
N ILE A 44 3.23 2.97 8.97
CA ILE A 44 4.05 3.96 8.28
C ILE A 44 3.61 5.38 8.62
N ALA A 45 2.30 5.65 8.61
CA ALA A 45 1.71 6.92 9.00
C ALA A 45 2.10 7.28 10.45
N ASP A 46 1.90 6.37 11.40
CA ASP A 46 2.24 6.55 12.81
C ASP A 46 3.74 6.81 13.00
N HIS A 47 4.60 6.08 12.26
CA HIS A 47 6.05 6.31 12.29
C HIS A 47 6.42 7.73 11.83
N TYR A 48 5.84 8.22 10.74
CA TYR A 48 6.08 9.59 10.29
C TYR A 48 5.51 10.65 11.24
N GLU A 49 4.32 10.41 11.80
CA GLU A 49 3.72 11.30 12.78
C GLU A 49 4.60 11.43 14.03
N GLN A 50 5.07 10.32 14.59
CA GLN A 50 6.00 10.31 15.73
C GLN A 50 7.30 11.05 15.43
N ARG A 51 7.83 10.96 14.20
CA ARG A 51 9.09 11.61 13.81
C ARG A 51 8.94 13.09 13.49
N THR A 52 7.79 13.52 13.01
CA THR A 52 7.59 14.88 12.45
C THR A 52 6.66 15.74 13.27
N GLY A 53 5.88 15.14 14.18
CA GLY A 53 4.79 15.80 14.90
C GLY A 53 3.62 16.21 13.99
N ARG A 54 3.58 15.75 12.73
CA ARG A 54 2.54 16.13 11.76
C ARG A 54 1.56 15.00 11.53
N PRO A 55 0.25 15.27 11.58
CA PRO A 55 -0.78 14.24 11.38
C PRO A 55 -0.69 13.66 9.97
N GLN A 56 -0.89 12.35 9.86
CA GLN A 56 -0.88 11.65 8.58
C GLN A 56 -2.28 11.17 8.19
N ASP A 57 -2.58 11.18 6.89
CA ASP A 57 -3.75 10.55 6.30
C ASP A 57 -3.35 9.22 5.63
N VAL A 58 -4.25 8.24 5.66
CA VAL A 58 -4.13 7.02 4.85
C VAL A 58 -5.12 7.08 3.69
N TRP A 59 -4.64 6.77 2.50
CA TRP A 59 -5.40 6.75 1.26
C TRP A 59 -5.51 5.32 0.76
N ARG A 60 -6.71 4.93 0.31
CA ARG A 60 -6.98 3.66 -0.36
C ARG A 60 -7.29 3.92 -1.84
N PHE A 61 -6.81 3.04 -2.70
CA PHE A 61 -7.16 3.00 -4.12
C PHE A 61 -7.07 1.57 -4.66
N ASP A 62 -7.78 1.30 -5.75
CA ASP A 62 -7.74 0.00 -6.43
C ASP A 62 -7.00 0.15 -7.76
N VAL A 63 -6.03 -0.72 -8.03
CA VAL A 63 -5.24 -0.71 -9.27
C VAL A 63 -5.32 -2.07 -9.95
N PRO A 64 -5.46 -2.15 -11.29
CA PRO A 64 -5.35 -3.41 -12.00
C PRO A 64 -3.92 -3.95 -11.87
N THR A 65 -3.74 -5.26 -11.88
CA THR A 65 -2.39 -5.87 -11.78
C THR A 65 -1.44 -5.36 -12.87
N SER A 66 -1.97 -4.94 -14.03
CA SER A 66 -1.19 -4.31 -15.11
C SER A 66 -0.70 -2.89 -14.81
N GLY A 67 -1.21 -2.22 -13.78
CA GLY A 67 -0.75 -0.91 -13.32
C GLY A 67 0.28 -0.98 -12.18
N LEU A 68 0.67 -2.18 -11.76
CA LEU A 68 1.76 -2.38 -10.79
C LEU A 68 3.09 -2.31 -11.53
N GLN A 69 3.95 -1.39 -11.13
CA GLN A 69 5.27 -1.21 -11.74
C GLN A 69 6.30 -2.13 -11.11
N LYS A 70 6.34 -2.17 -9.77
CA LYS A 70 7.28 -3.00 -9.00
C LYS A 70 6.61 -3.47 -7.71
N VAL A 71 7.00 -4.66 -7.27
CA VAL A 71 6.64 -5.19 -5.96
C VAL A 71 7.91 -5.77 -5.36
N GLU A 72 8.44 -5.13 -4.32
CA GLU A 72 9.77 -5.44 -3.78
C GLU A 72 9.72 -5.69 -2.28
N GLU A 73 10.65 -6.50 -1.80
CA GLU A 73 10.86 -6.67 -0.36
C GLU A 73 11.43 -5.38 0.23
N HIS A 74 10.74 -4.82 1.22
CA HIS A 74 11.23 -3.76 2.06
C HIS A 74 11.75 -4.38 3.37
N PRO A 75 12.97 -4.05 3.82
CA PRO A 75 13.48 -4.52 5.11
C PRO A 75 12.59 -4.04 6.26
N SER A 76 12.78 -4.61 7.45
CA SER A 76 12.10 -4.18 8.67
C SER A 76 12.18 -2.67 8.86
N TRP A 77 11.03 -2.02 9.01
CA TRP A 77 10.91 -0.57 9.12
C TRP A 77 9.58 -0.18 9.77
N ALA A 78 9.53 1.01 10.39
CA ALA A 78 8.32 1.53 11.06
C ALA A 78 7.68 0.53 12.07
N GLY A 79 8.51 -0.21 12.81
CA GLY A 79 8.04 -1.22 13.78
C GLY A 79 7.43 -2.48 13.14
N MET A 80 7.62 -2.68 11.84
CA MET A 80 7.23 -3.89 11.10
C MET A 80 8.44 -4.78 10.84
N SER A 81 8.20 -6.09 10.71
CA SER A 81 9.11 -7.01 10.03
C SER A 81 9.27 -6.61 8.55
N SER A 82 10.09 -7.34 7.78
CA SER A 82 10.10 -7.13 6.33
C SER A 82 8.69 -7.30 5.76
N PHE A 83 8.40 -6.52 4.72
CA PHE A 83 7.10 -6.49 4.06
C PHE A 83 7.28 -6.17 2.58
N LYS A 84 6.25 -6.34 1.76
CA LYS A 84 6.33 -5.89 0.37
C LYS A 84 5.71 -4.53 0.13
N GLU A 85 6.49 -3.71 -0.55
CA GLU A 85 6.16 -2.38 -1.01
C GLU A 85 5.83 -2.44 -2.49
N VAL A 86 4.81 -1.68 -2.89
CA VAL A 86 4.28 -1.66 -4.24
C VAL A 86 4.52 -0.28 -4.84
N CYS A 87 5.07 -0.25 -6.04
CA CYS A 87 5.24 0.96 -6.84
C CYS A 87 4.17 1.04 -7.92
N VAL A 88 3.52 2.20 -8.02
CA VAL A 88 2.65 2.58 -9.15
C VAL A 88 3.10 3.95 -9.68
N ASP A 89 2.63 4.35 -10.86
CA ASP A 89 3.01 5.65 -11.44
C ASP A 89 2.20 6.79 -10.83
N HIS A 90 1.01 7.04 -11.36
CA HIS A 90 0.10 8.09 -10.93
C HIS A 90 -1.23 7.47 -10.51
N VAL A 91 -1.81 7.98 -9.42
CA VAL A 91 -3.15 7.60 -8.99
C VAL A 91 -4.05 8.82 -9.10
N PRO A 92 -4.99 8.87 -10.05
CA PRO A 92 -5.91 9.99 -10.21
C PRO A 92 -6.76 10.24 -8.96
N ALA A 93 -7.07 11.51 -8.69
CA ALA A 93 -7.85 11.92 -7.52
C ALA A 93 -9.18 11.16 -7.36
N HIS A 94 -9.90 10.94 -8.47
CA HIS A 94 -11.19 10.24 -8.45
C HIS A 94 -11.12 8.76 -8.06
N GLN A 95 -9.91 8.16 -8.04
CA GLN A 95 -9.69 6.77 -7.59
C GLN A 95 -9.32 6.68 -6.11
N LEU A 96 -8.99 7.81 -5.48
CA LEU A 96 -8.54 7.87 -4.11
C LEU A 96 -9.71 7.98 -3.15
N ARG A 97 -9.65 7.23 -2.06
CA ARG A 97 -10.55 7.34 -0.93
C ARG A 97 -9.71 7.48 0.32
N ARG A 98 -9.87 8.58 1.05
CA ARG A 98 -9.26 8.70 2.37
C ARG A 98 -9.90 7.69 3.32
N VAL A 99 -9.08 6.95 4.05
CA VAL A 99 -9.54 6.00 5.05
C VAL A 99 -9.79 6.77 6.35
N SER A 100 -11.06 6.91 6.74
CA SER A 100 -11.45 7.53 8.00
C SER A 100 -10.89 6.75 9.20
N GLY A 101 -10.50 7.45 10.27
CA GLY A 101 -9.95 6.84 11.47
C GLY A 101 -10.96 5.99 12.26
N SER A 102 -10.43 4.97 12.93
CA SER A 102 -11.07 3.99 13.82
C SER A 102 -11.89 2.88 13.18
N SER A 103 -11.19 1.85 12.72
CA SER A 103 -11.68 0.48 12.90
C SER A 103 -10.60 -0.35 13.56
N SER A 104 -10.60 -0.30 14.90
CA SER A 104 -10.26 -1.43 15.73
C SER A 104 -10.92 -2.68 15.14
N GLY A 105 -10.13 -3.64 14.64
CA GLY A 105 -10.54 -5.06 14.57
C GLY A 105 -11.48 -5.51 13.45
N GLY A 106 -11.62 -4.77 12.34
CA GLY A 106 -12.48 -5.17 11.21
C GLY A 106 -11.73 -5.62 9.97
N GLY A 107 -10.61 -6.31 10.09
CA GLY A 107 -9.82 -6.71 8.92
C GLY A 107 -10.64 -7.57 7.97
N LEU A 108 -10.72 -7.16 6.70
CA LEU A 108 -11.28 -7.99 5.63
C LEU A 108 -10.52 -9.32 5.62
N LYS A 109 -11.20 -10.38 6.05
CA LYS A 109 -10.67 -11.74 6.04
C LYS A 109 -10.34 -12.13 4.61
N CYS A 110 -9.22 -12.82 4.40
CA CYS A 110 -8.89 -13.39 3.12
C CYS A 110 -10.08 -14.22 2.60
N PRO A 111 -10.61 -13.99 1.39
CA PRO A 111 -11.72 -14.79 0.87
C PRO A 111 -11.34 -16.26 0.61
N GLN A 112 -10.04 -16.59 0.66
CA GLN A 112 -9.53 -17.92 0.39
C GLN A 112 -9.10 -18.69 1.66
N CYS A 113 -8.49 -18.01 2.65
CA CYS A 113 -8.05 -18.65 3.89
C CYS A 113 -8.76 -18.13 5.16
N HIS A 114 -9.66 -17.16 5.03
CA HIS A 114 -10.39 -16.52 6.13
C HIS A 114 -9.52 -15.90 7.25
N VAL A 115 -8.20 -15.84 7.07
CA VAL A 115 -7.26 -15.20 8.00
C VAL A 115 -7.38 -13.68 7.91
N ASN A 116 -7.31 -13.01 9.07
CA ASN A 116 -7.21 -11.56 9.16
C ASN A 116 -5.76 -11.12 8.86
N PRO A 117 -5.48 -10.47 7.72
CA PRO A 117 -4.12 -10.04 7.36
C PRO A 117 -3.54 -8.99 8.32
N ALA A 118 -4.36 -8.36 9.18
CA ALA A 118 -3.89 -7.40 10.16
C ALA A 118 -3.25 -8.05 11.41
N GLU A 119 -3.54 -9.33 11.67
CA GLU A 119 -3.07 -10.04 12.88
C GLU A 119 -1.95 -11.04 12.55
N ASP A 120 -2.05 -11.76 11.43
CA ASP A 120 -1.05 -12.74 10.99
C ASP A 120 -0.55 -12.40 9.58
N GLY A 121 0.42 -11.49 9.51
CA GLY A 121 0.93 -10.88 8.27
C GLY A 121 1.54 -11.85 7.25
N GLU A 122 1.79 -13.11 7.58
CA GLU A 122 2.43 -14.10 6.69
C GLU A 122 1.43 -15.01 5.96
N ALA A 123 0.37 -15.47 6.62
CA ALA A 123 -0.51 -16.52 6.09
C ALA A 123 -1.50 -16.03 5.02
N CYS A 124 -2.00 -14.80 5.14
CA CYS A 124 -2.86 -14.18 4.12
C CYS A 124 -2.05 -13.63 2.93
N PHE A 125 -0.78 -13.30 3.19
CA PHE A 125 0.12 -12.66 2.23
C PHE A 125 0.51 -13.60 1.08
N GLN A 126 0.78 -14.87 1.37
CA GLN A 126 1.05 -15.90 0.35
C GLN A 126 -0.11 -16.07 -0.65
N CYS A 127 -1.38 -15.98 -0.22
CA CYS A 127 -2.53 -16.14 -1.13
C CYS A 127 -2.69 -14.97 -2.11
N TYR A 128 -2.50 -13.72 -1.64
CA TYR A 128 -2.64 -12.53 -2.49
C TYR A 128 -1.41 -12.30 -3.37
N ILE A 129 -0.21 -12.49 -2.82
CA ILE A 129 1.07 -12.26 -3.50
C ILE A 129 1.31 -13.34 -4.55
N LYS A 130 1.07 -14.63 -4.24
CA LYS A 130 1.31 -15.72 -5.20
C LYS A 130 0.60 -15.46 -6.53
N ARG A 131 -0.66 -15.03 -6.50
CA ARG A 131 -1.43 -14.70 -7.70
C ARG A 131 -0.92 -13.44 -8.42
N ALA A 132 -0.57 -12.38 -7.69
CA ALA A 132 -0.07 -11.14 -8.29
C ALA A 132 1.33 -11.33 -8.90
N VAL A 133 2.21 -12.02 -8.18
CA VAL A 133 3.59 -12.32 -8.57
C VAL A 133 3.64 -13.36 -9.68
N GLU A 134 2.82 -14.42 -9.67
CA GLU A 134 2.73 -15.38 -10.79
C GLU A 134 2.35 -14.67 -12.10
N VAL A 135 1.39 -13.74 -12.06
CA VAL A 135 0.98 -12.95 -13.23
C VAL A 135 2.09 -12.01 -13.70
N MET A 136 2.88 -11.44 -12.79
CA MET A 136 4.02 -10.57 -13.14
C MET A 136 5.22 -11.38 -13.67
N ILE A 137 5.58 -12.50 -13.05
CA ILE A 137 6.68 -13.38 -13.49
C ILE A 137 6.36 -13.95 -14.88
N ALA A 138 5.13 -14.43 -15.10
CA ALA A 138 4.71 -14.96 -16.41
C ALA A 138 4.83 -13.94 -17.55
N ARG A 139 4.84 -12.63 -17.26
CA ARG A 139 5.04 -11.57 -18.27
C ARG A 139 6.51 -11.31 -18.58
N ASN A 140 7.39 -11.42 -17.59
CA ASN A 140 8.83 -11.24 -17.81
C ASN A 140 9.49 -12.45 -18.46
N SER A 141 8.88 -13.64 -18.37
CA SER A 141 9.39 -14.86 -19.03
C SER A 141 8.95 -15.03 -20.50
N ASN A 142 8.10 -14.16 -21.02
CA ASN A 142 7.58 -14.20 -22.41
C ASN A 142 8.06 -13.00 -23.28
N ARG A 143 9.13 -12.33 -22.86
CA ARG A 143 9.86 -11.32 -23.64
C ARG A 143 11.26 -11.83 -23.91
#